data_AF-A0A963D2C8-F1
#
_entry.id   AF-A0A963D2C8-F1
#
_cell.length_a   1.000
_cell.length_b   1.000
_cell.length_c   1.000
_cell.angle_alpha   90.00
_cell.angle_beta   90.00
_cell.angle_gamma   90.00
#
_symmetry.space_group_name_H-M   'P 1'
#
loop_
_entity.id
_entity.type
_entity.pdbx_description
1 polymer ?
#
loop_
_entity_poly.entity_id
_entity_poly.type
_entity_poly.pdbx_seq_one_letter_code
_entity_poly.pdbx_strand_id
1 'polypeptide(L)'
;MARHPPGALRHPGRADARGRRGKLRAVARRWITGDDGYEELARDLDRYGRHEDAAEARRRARNEPVPVHAGHWQALRVWAKVWRRWLVLVTPTGKVQRRGLDIDQVNAALVGLAIPRRRWPEIHRQLDIMESAALEALAEQS
;
A
#
# COMPACT_ATOMS: atom_id res chain seq x y z
N MET A 1 -16.27 -10.51 49.07
CA MET A 1 -16.57 -9.47 48.06
C MET A 1 -15.26 -8.84 47.58
N ALA A 2 -14.68 -9.36 46.50
CA ALA A 2 -13.45 -8.80 45.91
C ALA A 2 -13.83 -7.92 44.71
N ARG A 3 -13.37 -6.66 44.72
CA ARG A 3 -13.58 -5.69 43.63
C ARG A 3 -12.59 -5.96 42.51
N HIS A 4 -13.08 -6.17 41.29
CA HIS A 4 -12.27 -6.19 40.07
C HIS A 4 -11.72 -4.79 39.75
N PRO A 5 -10.46 -4.65 39.29
CA PRO A 5 -9.96 -3.38 38.76
C PRO A 5 -10.48 -3.16 37.32
N PRO A 6 -10.77 -1.90 36.93
CA PRO A 6 -11.28 -1.54 35.62
C PRO A 6 -10.21 -1.69 34.53
N GLY A 7 -10.69 -2.07 33.35
CA GLY A 7 -9.92 -2.47 32.19
C GLY A 7 -8.74 -1.55 31.86
N ALA A 8 -7.57 -2.17 31.78
CA ALA A 8 -6.41 -1.60 31.12
C ALA A 8 -6.79 -1.25 29.68
N LEU A 9 -6.93 0.05 29.41
CA LEU A 9 -6.98 0.58 28.05
C LEU A 9 -5.66 0.19 27.37
N ARG A 10 -5.70 -0.88 26.57
CA ARG A 10 -4.64 -1.21 25.62
C ARG A 10 -4.54 -0.02 24.65
N HIS A 11 -3.57 0.85 24.88
CA HIS A 11 -3.18 1.84 23.88
C HIS A 11 -2.75 1.08 22.61
N PRO A 12 -3.34 1.35 21.43
CA PRO A 12 -2.89 0.80 20.15
C PRO A 12 -1.61 1.54 19.71
N GLY A 13 -0.56 1.43 20.53
CA GLY A 13 0.67 2.20 20.42
C GLY A 13 1.81 1.32 19.92
N ARG A 14 2.35 1.65 18.75
CA ARG A 14 3.61 1.12 18.15
C ARG A 14 3.57 -0.27 17.50
N ALA A 15 3.10 -1.33 18.16
CA ALA A 15 3.09 -2.67 17.55
C ALA A 15 2.20 -2.70 16.28
N ASP A 16 1.02 -2.08 16.37
CA ASP A 16 0.08 -2.00 15.26
C ASP A 16 0.61 -1.15 14.11
N ALA A 17 1.37 -0.09 14.40
CA ALA A 17 1.95 0.78 13.37
C ALA A 17 3.06 0.05 12.58
N ARG A 18 3.92 -0.72 13.27
CA ARG A 18 4.96 -1.53 12.62
C ARG A 18 4.34 -2.65 11.78
N GLY A 19 3.33 -3.35 12.30
CA GLY A 19 2.59 -4.39 11.56
C GLY A 19 1.84 -3.82 10.35
N ARG A 20 1.26 -2.62 10.47
CA ARG A 20 0.62 -1.89 9.37
C ARG A 20 1.60 -1.57 8.24
N ARG A 21 2.78 -1.02 8.56
CA ARG A 21 3.82 -0.73 7.56
C ARG A 21 4.37 -2.01 6.91
N GLY A 22 4.55 -3.08 7.69
CA GLY A 22 4.99 -4.38 7.18
C GLY A 22 4.09 -4.92 6.06
N LYS A 23 2.77 -4.72 6.18
CA LYS A 23 1.80 -5.13 5.15
C LYS A 23 1.94 -4.35 3.84
N LEU A 24 2.13 -3.03 3.91
CA LEU A 24 2.39 -2.21 2.72
C LEU A 24 3.65 -2.66 1.98
N ARG A 25 4.72 -2.90 2.74
CA ARG A 25 5.99 -3.39 2.19
C ARG A 25 5.83 -4.75 1.52
N ALA A 26 5.14 -5.70 2.17
CA ALA A 26 4.90 -7.03 1.63
C ALA A 26 4.13 -7.00 0.30
N VAL A 27 3.09 -6.16 0.20
CA VAL A 27 2.34 -5.96 -1.05
C VAL A 27 3.23 -5.41 -2.15
N ALA A 28 3.99 -4.36 -1.87
CA ALA A 28 4.85 -3.72 -2.85
C ALA A 28 5.93 -4.66 -3.38
N ARG A 29 6.55 -5.45 -2.49
CA ARG A 29 7.52 -6.49 -2.86
C ARG A 29 6.90 -7.55 -3.77
N ARG A 30 5.75 -8.13 -3.38
CA ARG A 30 5.06 -9.13 -4.20
C ARG A 30 4.75 -8.61 -5.62
N TRP A 31 4.40 -7.34 -5.76
CA TRP A 31 4.04 -6.78 -7.07
C TRP A 31 5.23 -6.48 -7.96
N ILE A 32 6.37 -6.10 -7.37
CA ILE A 32 7.54 -5.76 -8.16
C ILE A 32 8.31 -7.00 -8.63
N THR A 33 8.11 -8.15 -7.97
CA THR A 33 8.80 -9.42 -8.25
C THR A 33 7.93 -10.48 -8.95
N GLY A 34 6.61 -10.26 -9.10
CA GLY A 34 5.68 -11.23 -9.69
C GLY A 34 5.32 -10.90 -11.15
N ASP A 35 5.22 -11.92 -12.01
CA ASP A 35 4.95 -11.76 -13.44
C ASP A 35 3.47 -11.44 -13.77
N ASP A 36 2.48 -11.96 -13.02
CA ASP A 36 1.06 -11.89 -13.42
C ASP A 36 0.13 -11.15 -12.42
N GLY A 37 0.70 -10.42 -11.47
CA GLY A 37 -0.05 -9.87 -10.33
C GLY A 37 -1.10 -8.80 -10.66
N TYR A 38 -1.24 -8.34 -11.91
CA TYR A 38 -2.14 -7.24 -12.27
C TYR A 38 -3.60 -7.68 -12.44
N GLU A 39 -3.89 -8.81 -13.09
CA GLU A 39 -5.28 -9.23 -13.34
C GLU A 39 -5.96 -9.77 -12.08
N GLU A 40 -5.26 -10.59 -11.31
CA GLU A 40 -5.72 -11.10 -10.02
C GLU A 40 -6.00 -9.92 -9.07
N LEU A 41 -5.11 -8.92 -9.10
CA LEU A 41 -5.24 -7.69 -8.33
C LEU A 41 -6.33 -6.75 -8.86
N ALA A 42 -6.52 -6.61 -10.17
CA ALA A 42 -7.58 -5.77 -10.72
C ALA A 42 -8.95 -6.35 -10.34
N ARG A 43 -9.10 -7.68 -10.35
CA ARG A 43 -10.29 -8.37 -9.84
C ARG A 43 -10.46 -8.16 -8.33
N ASP A 44 -9.37 -8.23 -7.59
CA ASP A 44 -9.35 -7.93 -6.17
C ASP A 44 -9.74 -6.47 -5.89
N LEU A 45 -9.06 -5.48 -6.46
CA LEU A 45 -9.33 -4.05 -6.35
C LEU A 45 -10.72 -3.64 -6.84
N ASP A 46 -11.26 -4.28 -7.88
CA ASP A 46 -12.63 -4.08 -8.34
C ASP A 46 -13.64 -4.68 -7.35
N ARG A 47 -13.35 -5.86 -6.78
CA ARG A 47 -14.10 -6.43 -5.65
C ARG A 47 -14.09 -5.52 -4.41
N TYR A 48 -13.02 -4.75 -4.19
CA TYR A 48 -12.92 -3.82 -3.06
C TYR A 48 -13.37 -2.37 -3.36
N GLY A 49 -13.45 -1.98 -4.64
CA GLY A 49 -13.73 -0.60 -5.07
C GLY A 49 -15.13 -0.10 -4.75
N ARG A 50 -16.04 -0.98 -4.33
CA ARG A 50 -17.45 -0.66 -4.10
C ARG A 50 -17.84 -0.28 -2.67
N HIS A 51 -16.93 -0.40 -1.68
CA HIS A 51 -17.33 -0.21 -0.27
C HIS A 51 -16.54 0.93 0.39
N GLU A 52 -17.24 2.03 0.66
CA GLU A 52 -16.74 3.17 1.45
C GLU A 52 -16.62 2.84 2.94
N ASP A 53 -17.22 1.73 3.39
CA ASP A 53 -17.43 1.50 4.81
C ASP A 53 -16.30 0.70 5.49
N ALA A 54 -15.69 1.31 6.51
CA ALA A 54 -14.56 0.75 7.24
C ALA A 54 -14.92 -0.56 7.97
N ALA A 55 -16.19 -0.76 8.31
CA ALA A 55 -16.70 -1.98 8.93
C ALA A 55 -16.67 -3.18 7.95
N GLU A 56 -17.01 -2.94 6.68
CA GLU A 56 -17.04 -3.97 5.65
C GLU A 56 -15.63 -4.34 5.17
N ALA A 57 -14.75 -3.34 5.06
CA ALA A 57 -13.31 -3.55 4.84
C ALA A 57 -12.67 -4.40 5.97
N ARG A 58 -13.04 -4.15 7.24
CA ARG A 58 -12.58 -4.96 8.39
C ARG A 58 -13.12 -6.39 8.38
N ARG A 59 -14.33 -6.62 7.84
CA ARG A 59 -14.94 -7.96 7.76
C ARG A 59 -14.24 -8.81 6.70
N ARG A 60 -13.90 -8.26 5.53
CA ARG A 60 -13.20 -8.97 4.44
C ARG A 60 -11.72 -9.21 4.72
N ALA A 61 -11.03 -8.25 5.34
CA ALA A 61 -9.61 -8.40 5.73
C ALA A 61 -9.32 -9.55 6.72
N ARG A 62 -10.33 -10.27 7.23
CA ARG A 62 -10.13 -11.49 8.03
C ARG A 62 -10.01 -12.77 7.19
N ASN A 63 -10.44 -12.76 5.93
CA ASN A 63 -10.60 -13.96 5.10
C ASN A 63 -9.70 -13.97 3.85
N GLU A 64 -8.81 -13.01 3.66
CA GLU A 64 -8.04 -12.84 2.44
C GLU A 64 -6.54 -13.10 2.62
N PRO A 65 -5.85 -13.60 1.57
CA PRO A 65 -4.45 -14.04 1.64
C PRO A 65 -3.47 -12.90 1.96
N VAL A 66 -3.83 -11.64 1.72
CA VAL A 66 -3.07 -10.48 2.18
C VAL A 66 -4.01 -9.47 2.85
N PRO A 67 -4.17 -9.53 4.19
CA PRO A 67 -5.15 -8.70 4.88
C PRO A 67 -4.65 -7.25 4.96
N VAL A 68 -5.00 -6.41 4.00
CA VAL A 68 -4.63 -4.99 3.99
C VAL A 68 -5.51 -4.26 5.00
N HIS A 69 -4.88 -3.45 5.87
CA HIS A 69 -5.62 -2.64 6.82
C HIS A 69 -6.46 -1.58 6.09
N ALA A 70 -7.72 -1.35 6.49
CA ALA A 70 -8.63 -0.40 5.84
C ALA A 70 -8.03 1.00 5.64
N GLY A 71 -7.18 1.45 6.56
CA GLY A 71 -6.47 2.74 6.46
C GLY A 71 -5.45 2.86 5.31
N HIS A 72 -5.06 1.75 4.68
CA HIS A 72 -4.11 1.73 3.56
C HIS A 72 -4.77 1.59 2.19
N TRP A 73 -6.10 1.45 2.17
CA TRP A 73 -6.82 1.05 0.98
C TRP A 73 -6.65 2.04 -0.18
N GLN A 74 -6.68 3.33 0.13
CA GLN A 74 -6.49 4.37 -0.86
C GLN A 74 -5.08 4.38 -1.43
N ALA A 75 -4.05 4.16 -0.61
CA ALA A 75 -2.68 4.08 -1.09
C ALA A 75 -2.49 2.88 -2.03
N LEU A 76 -3.11 1.73 -1.73
CA LEU A 76 -3.08 0.59 -2.65
C LEU A 76 -3.76 0.87 -3.99
N ARG A 77 -4.92 1.54 -3.98
CA ARG A 77 -5.61 1.93 -5.23
C ARG A 77 -4.76 2.88 -6.07
N VAL A 78 -4.04 3.80 -5.43
CA VAL A 78 -3.11 4.70 -6.13
C VAL A 78 -1.92 3.89 -6.66
N TRP A 79 -1.26 3.09 -5.82
CA TRP A 79 -0.16 2.22 -6.19
C TRP A 79 -0.52 1.34 -7.39
N ALA A 80 -1.71 0.73 -7.42
CA ALA A 80 -2.22 -0.07 -8.54
C ALA A 80 -2.30 0.68 -9.88
N LYS A 81 -2.56 1.98 -9.85
CA LYS A 81 -2.61 2.82 -11.05
C LYS A 81 -1.23 3.25 -11.53
N VAL A 82 -0.24 3.34 -10.64
CA VAL A 82 1.05 4.00 -10.93
C VAL A 82 2.26 3.07 -10.85
N TRP A 83 2.16 1.86 -10.29
CA TRP A 83 3.32 0.99 -10.05
C TRP A 83 4.06 0.55 -11.31
N ARG A 84 3.49 0.69 -12.52
CA ARG A 84 4.22 0.44 -13.79
C ARG A 84 4.94 1.69 -14.31
N ARG A 85 4.62 2.87 -13.78
CA ARG A 85 5.11 4.18 -14.21
C ARG A 85 6.25 4.63 -13.30
N TRP A 86 7.37 3.92 -13.42
CA TRP A 86 8.61 4.27 -12.72
C TRP A 86 9.39 5.32 -13.50
N LEU A 87 9.97 6.26 -12.77
CA LEU A 87 11.11 7.01 -13.26
C LEU A 87 12.30 6.05 -13.37
N VAL A 88 12.95 6.05 -14.53
CA VAL A 88 14.09 5.17 -14.82
C VAL A 88 15.35 5.98 -15.08
N LEU A 89 16.48 5.44 -14.64
CA LEU A 89 17.83 5.91 -14.96
C LEU A 89 18.48 4.90 -15.90
N VAL A 90 19.03 5.36 -17.01
CA VAL A 90 19.86 4.54 -17.89
C VAL A 90 21.32 4.80 -17.53
N THR A 91 22.03 3.77 -17.07
CA THR A 91 23.45 3.88 -16.72
C THR A 91 24.32 3.98 -17.98
N PRO A 92 25.58 4.44 -17.87
CA PRO A 92 26.53 4.42 -18.99
C PRO A 92 26.76 3.02 -19.60
N THR A 93 26.49 1.96 -18.83
CA THR A 93 26.56 0.56 -19.29
C THR A 93 25.30 0.08 -20.01
N GLY A 94 24.30 0.94 -20.19
CA GLY A 94 23.02 0.59 -20.80
C GLY A 94 22.04 -0.12 -19.87
N LYS A 95 22.35 -0.28 -18.57
CA LYS A 95 21.44 -0.90 -17.58
C LYS A 95 20.35 0.10 -17.22
N VAL A 96 19.09 -0.32 -17.29
CA VAL A 96 17.94 0.47 -16.84
C VAL A 96 17.69 0.19 -15.36
N GLN A 97 17.70 1.23 -14.54
CA GLN A 97 17.43 1.17 -13.10
C GLN A 97 16.18 1.98 -12.78
N ARG A 98 15.27 1.41 -11.97
CA ARG A 98 14.12 2.15 -11.44
C ARG A 98 14.57 3.04 -10.29
N ARG A 99 14.15 4.31 -10.26
CA ARG A 99 14.55 5.30 -9.25
C ARG A 99 13.44 5.61 -8.24
N GLY A 100 12.20 5.66 -8.70
CA GLY A 100 11.04 6.02 -7.89
C GLY A 100 9.78 6.15 -8.75
N LEU A 101 8.63 6.37 -8.12
CA LEU A 101 7.39 6.70 -8.79
C LEU A 101 7.43 8.14 -9.31
N ASP A 102 6.77 8.35 -10.44
CA ASP A 102 6.53 9.69 -10.95
C ASP A 102 5.45 10.41 -10.12
N ILE A 103 5.83 11.51 -9.47
CA ILE A 103 4.95 12.27 -8.58
C ILE A 103 3.74 12.87 -9.31
N ASP A 104 3.90 13.24 -10.58
CA ASP A 104 2.80 13.80 -11.38
C ASP A 104 1.79 12.71 -11.73
N GLN A 105 2.27 11.48 -11.97
CA GLN A 105 1.41 10.31 -12.16
C GLN A 105 0.69 9.93 -10.87
N VAL A 106 1.35 10.01 -9.72
CA VAL A 106 0.73 9.83 -8.40
C VAL A 106 -0.38 10.86 -8.18
N ASN A 107 -0.11 12.14 -8.45
CA ASN A 107 -1.08 13.21 -8.31
C ASN A 107 -2.27 13.04 -9.27
N ALA A 108 -2.01 12.67 -10.52
CA ALA A 108 -3.06 12.36 -11.49
C ALA A 108 -3.94 11.17 -11.03
N ALA A 109 -3.33 10.13 -10.45
CA ALA A 109 -4.06 9.00 -9.89
C ALA A 109 -4.90 9.39 -8.66
N LEU A 110 -4.39 10.26 -7.79
CA LEU A 110 -5.14 10.80 -6.64
C LEU A 110 -6.38 11.58 -7.10
N VAL A 111 -6.24 12.42 -8.13
CA VAL A 111 -7.35 13.16 -8.74
C VAL A 111 -8.35 12.21 -9.39
N GLY A 112 -7.89 11.28 -10.23
CA GLY A 112 -8.75 10.32 -10.93
C GLY A 112 -9.48 9.35 -10.01
N LEU A 113 -9.02 9.16 -8.78
CA LEU A 113 -9.69 8.38 -7.74
C LEU A 113 -10.59 9.22 -6.82
N ALA A 114 -10.78 10.51 -7.13
CA ALA A 114 -11.56 11.46 -6.33
C ALA A 114 -11.12 11.51 -4.85
N ILE A 115 -9.82 11.35 -4.58
CA ILE A 115 -9.31 11.34 -3.21
C ILE A 115 -9.21 12.77 -2.67
N PRO A 116 -9.84 13.11 -1.52
CA PRO A 116 -9.80 14.45 -0.96
C PRO A 116 -8.37 14.91 -0.66
N ARG A 117 -8.02 16.15 -1.02
CA ARG A 117 -6.69 16.75 -0.81
C ARG A 117 -6.16 16.62 0.62
N ARG A 118 -7.04 16.71 1.62
CA ARG A 118 -6.70 16.50 3.05
C ARG A 118 -6.09 15.12 3.36
N ARG A 119 -6.32 14.11 2.51
CA ARG A 119 -5.80 12.74 2.67
C ARG A 119 -4.49 12.50 1.92
N TRP A 120 -4.10 13.42 1.03
CA TRP A 120 -2.92 13.24 0.17
C TRP A 120 -1.62 13.05 0.96
N PRO A 121 -1.32 13.84 2.02
CA PRO A 121 -0.06 13.67 2.75
C PRO A 121 0.12 12.27 3.34
N GLU A 122 -0.96 11.69 3.87
CA GLU A 122 -0.92 10.34 4.42
C GLU A 122 -0.78 9.28 3.33
N ILE A 123 -1.42 9.48 2.18
CA ILE A 123 -1.27 8.56 1.03
C ILE A 123 0.14 8.62 0.45
N HIS A 124 0.72 9.80 0.28
CA HIS A 124 2.12 9.93 -0.15
C HIS A 124 3.06 9.22 0.81
N ARG A 125 2.88 9.39 2.13
CA ARG A 125 3.67 8.65 3.13
C ARG A 125 3.52 7.14 2.99
N GLN A 126 2.33 6.64 2.70
CA GLN A 126 2.09 5.21 2.50
C GLN A 126 2.71 4.70 1.19
N LEU A 127 2.64 5.49 0.12
CA LEU A 127 3.28 5.19 -1.17
C LEU A 127 4.80 5.17 -1.06
N ASP A 128 5.40 6.09 -0.30
CA ASP A 128 6.83 6.13 -0.01
C ASP A 128 7.34 4.83 0.65
N ILE A 129 6.55 4.29 1.59
CA ILE A 129 6.83 2.99 2.23
C ILE A 129 6.79 1.85 1.20
N MET A 130 5.83 1.90 0.27
CA MET A 130 5.68 0.89 -0.78
C MET A 130 6.81 0.99 -1.82
N GLU A 131 7.13 2.19 -2.27
CA GLU A 131 8.21 2.48 -3.20
C GLU A 131 9.54 1.99 -2.65
N SER A 132 9.88 2.37 -1.42
CA SER A 132 11.10 1.93 -0.75
C SER A 132 11.22 0.41 -0.73
N ALA A 133 10.13 -0.29 -0.36
CA ALA A 133 10.13 -1.75 -0.31
C ALA A 133 10.26 -2.42 -1.68
N ALA A 134 9.69 -1.82 -2.72
CA ALA A 134 9.81 -2.30 -4.08
C ALA A 134 11.22 -2.09 -4.63
N LEU A 135 11.84 -0.94 -4.37
CA LEU A 135 13.23 -0.66 -4.75
C LEU A 135 14.22 -1.61 -4.04
N GLU A 136 14.02 -1.86 -2.73
CA GLU A 136 14.81 -2.85 -2.00
C GLU A 136 14.73 -4.25 -2.64
N ALA A 137 13.52 -4.72 -2.97
CA ALA A 137 13.36 -6.05 -3.57
C ALA A 137 13.94 -6.14 -4.99
N LEU A 138 13.99 -5.03 -5.74
CA LEU A 138 14.66 -4.98 -7.03
C LEU A 138 16.18 -5.00 -6.90
N ALA A 139 16.72 -4.32 -5.88
CA ALA A 139 18.13 -4.34 -5.57
C ALA A 139 18.60 -5.74 -5.14
N GLU A 140 17.76 -6.50 -4.41
CA GLU A 140 18.02 -7.89 -4.03
C GLU A 140 18.12 -8.86 -5.23
N GLN A 141 17.59 -8.48 -6.41
CA GLN A 141 17.63 -9.28 -7.65
C GLN A 141 18.71 -8.86 -8.66
N SER A 142 19.37 -7.73 -8.42
CA SER A 142 20.23 -7.03 -9.39
C SER A 142 21.71 -7.38 -9.28
#